data_AF-A0A973TRF3-F1
#
_entry.id   AF-A0A973TRF3-F1
#
_cell.length_a   1.000
_cell.length_b   1.000
_cell.length_c   1.000
_cell.angle_alpha   90.00
_cell.angle_beta   90.00
_cell.angle_gamma   90.00
#
_symmetry.space_group_name_H-M   'P 1'
#
loop_
_entity.id
_entity.type
_entity.pdbx_description
1 polymer ?
#
loop_
_entity_poly.entity_id
_entity_poly.type
_entity_poly.pdbx_seq_one_letter_code
_entity_poly.pdbx_strand_id
1 'polypeptide(L)'
;MLDLLKAELLRFRWWAIGCCVVNLIVLGFLTRVVDLAQQPEMVYQVFANVYGALGLLLGLYQMGGYRRPNTWLNLLHRPIAHWKIAVALVGAGAILLAVGVLLPALVVSGWQEWMTPRVVDARHVLLIVSAWMIAICAYLAGCFLMLSDRRIGFCALVFLALFAASEATGFGALLLQLLAMAWLAAMVLVAFKPDLSAAPRGPARTAIIAAPLHIAMWMVLVLVGFGVEFVWIAQGSHPNNVEVPQANGEKELENAEGKDVFRLGLRDSKNPEAPLWREQAQISEIFAVGPGMRTMPARGQLTNLVPMEFDDQENRVRWVFSHDTMRFEGYSLVDRRPAGSLGVAGDRPFAAPVMPGPEGVLIDRSTVYQYDQDARLVLPRARLPAGEVLTGYGQAGDAVALLSDRALYFYDARELENDDGVLQPRQRVPLPGAVGDLQRIDAMELLDGWLLSFAFVRSSYNAEGALPFQQIVRVDDAGRVQTVARRDVVRDYPDTWRYQNWFPSPVVYMVQKIAKTAFADGMAPLRKEPAPVPRPIQILAGVLMLLSAIGAWWRVRQTALSPAARIAWIVVCAALSVPALMTLWLLYPKRETVDDAVVDALPATA
;
A
#
# COMPACT_ATOMS: atom_id res chain seq x y z
N MET A 1 12.02 36.73 13.08
CA MET A 1 11.60 35.34 12.75
C MET A 1 10.60 34.84 13.78
N LEU A 2 10.96 34.85 15.07
CA LEU A 2 10.06 34.46 16.17
C LEU A 2 8.77 35.30 16.23
N ASP A 3 8.83 36.60 15.95
CA ASP A 3 7.63 37.45 15.95
C ASP A 3 6.63 37.07 14.85
N LEU A 4 7.12 36.66 13.67
CA LEU A 4 6.27 36.20 12.57
C LEU A 4 5.61 34.87 12.91
N LEU A 5 6.40 33.93 13.46
CA LEU A 5 5.90 32.65 13.97
C LEU A 5 4.79 32.89 15.02
N LYS A 6 5.07 33.74 16.02
CA LYS A 6 4.14 34.07 17.10
C LYS A 6 2.86 34.74 16.59
N ALA A 7 3.00 35.70 15.67
CA ALA A 7 1.84 36.38 15.07
C ALA A 7 0.92 35.38 14.35
N GLU A 8 1.51 34.44 13.62
CA GLU A 8 0.75 33.42 12.90
C GLU A 8 0.07 32.42 13.85
N LEU A 9 0.73 32.02 14.94
CA LEU A 9 0.10 31.21 15.98
C LEU A 9 -1.09 31.94 16.63
N LEU A 10 -0.94 33.23 16.93
CA LEU A 10 -2.02 34.05 17.50
C LEU A 10 -3.20 34.22 16.54
N ARG A 11 -2.93 34.29 15.23
CA ARG A 11 -3.96 34.39 14.19
C ARG A 11 -4.87 33.15 14.17
N PHE A 12 -4.30 31.96 14.36
CA PHE A 12 -5.03 30.69 14.26
C PHE A 12 -5.39 30.05 15.61
N ARG A 13 -5.04 30.68 16.74
CA ARG A 13 -5.19 30.07 18.08
C ARG A 13 -6.57 29.48 18.37
N TRP A 14 -7.64 30.21 18.05
CA TRP A 14 -8.99 29.77 18.36
C TRP A 14 -9.45 28.61 17.47
N TRP A 15 -9.00 28.58 16.22
CA TRP A 15 -9.21 27.45 15.32
C TRP A 15 -8.47 26.21 15.79
N ALA A 16 -7.21 26.35 16.23
CA ALA A 16 -6.44 25.24 16.77
C ALA A 16 -7.04 24.69 18.08
N ILE A 17 -7.46 25.57 18.99
CA ILE A 17 -8.14 25.17 20.23
C ILE A 17 -9.46 24.46 19.91
N GLY A 18 -10.29 25.01 19.03
CA GLY A 18 -11.55 24.39 18.62
C GLY A 18 -11.34 23.03 17.98
N CYS A 19 -10.36 22.90 17.08
CA CYS A 19 -9.99 21.62 16.47
C CYS A 19 -9.51 20.60 17.51
N CYS A 20 -8.67 21.00 18.46
CA CYS A 20 -8.22 20.15 19.57
C CYS A 20 -9.40 19.64 20.40
N VAL A 21 -10.33 20.52 20.81
CA VAL A 21 -11.52 20.15 21.59
C VAL A 21 -12.41 19.18 20.81
N VAL A 22 -12.70 19.47 19.54
CA VAL A 22 -13.52 18.57 18.70
C VAL A 22 -12.84 17.20 18.54
N ASN A 23 -11.53 17.18 18.29
CA ASN A 23 -10.78 15.94 18.15
C ASN A 23 -10.78 15.13 19.47
N LEU A 24 -10.60 15.78 20.63
CA LEU A 24 -10.72 15.14 21.94
C LEU A 24 -12.11 14.53 22.16
N ILE A 25 -13.18 15.23 21.78
CA ILE A 25 -14.55 14.72 21.91
C ILE A 25 -14.74 13.48 21.03
N VAL A 26 -14.30 13.54 19.76
CA VAL A 26 -14.41 12.42 18.83
C VAL A 26 -13.60 11.21 19.30
N LEU A 27 -12.33 11.40 19.65
CA LEU A 27 -11.48 10.33 20.17
C LEU A 27 -12.03 9.78 21.49
N GLY A 28 -12.43 10.65 22.41
CA GLY A 28 -13.05 10.26 23.68
C GLY A 28 -14.33 9.44 23.48
N PHE A 29 -15.20 9.83 22.55
CA PHE A 29 -16.37 9.05 22.16
C PHE A 29 -15.96 7.69 21.57
N LEU A 30 -15.05 7.66 20.59
CA LEU A 30 -14.65 6.42 19.94
C LEU A 30 -13.99 5.44 20.90
N THR A 31 -13.19 5.91 21.87
CA THR A 31 -12.63 5.03 22.91
C THR A 31 -13.67 4.34 23.79
N ARG A 32 -14.89 4.89 23.87
CA ARG A 32 -16.01 4.25 24.57
C ARG A 32 -16.69 3.17 23.72
N VAL A 33 -16.68 3.32 22.39
CA VAL A 33 -17.31 2.40 21.45
C VAL A 33 -16.39 1.23 21.13
N VAL A 34 -15.11 1.51 20.87
CA VAL A 34 -14.11 0.52 20.46
C VAL A 34 -12.79 0.72 21.19
N ASP A 35 -11.94 -0.30 21.19
CA ASP A 35 -10.54 -0.11 21.55
C ASP A 35 -9.79 0.49 20.36
N LEU A 36 -9.48 1.78 20.45
CA LEU A 36 -8.76 2.50 19.39
C LEU A 36 -7.37 1.91 19.13
N ALA A 37 -6.70 1.31 20.12
CA ALA A 37 -5.36 0.76 19.97
C ALA A 37 -5.36 -0.52 19.10
N GLN A 38 -6.47 -1.24 19.10
CA GLN A 38 -6.59 -2.54 18.42
C GLN A 38 -7.24 -2.50 17.04
N GLN A 39 -7.54 -1.30 16.52
CA GLN A 39 -8.23 -1.17 15.24
C GLN A 39 -7.39 -1.63 14.04
N PRO A 40 -8.04 -2.18 12.99
CA PRO A 40 -7.33 -2.59 11.78
C PRO A 40 -6.87 -1.38 10.96
N GLU A 41 -5.92 -1.63 10.05
CA GLU A 41 -5.31 -0.63 9.18
C GLU A 41 -6.32 0.30 8.49
N MET A 42 -7.43 -0.25 7.97
CA MET A 42 -8.46 0.51 7.27
C MET A 42 -9.03 1.66 8.14
N VAL A 43 -9.22 1.44 9.44
CA VAL A 43 -9.73 2.47 10.36
C VAL A 43 -8.70 3.58 10.51
N TYR A 44 -7.43 3.23 10.71
CA TYR A 44 -6.35 4.21 10.81
C TYR A 44 -6.12 4.98 9.51
N GLN A 45 -6.33 4.36 8.34
CA GLN A 45 -6.31 5.06 7.05
C GLN A 45 -7.42 6.12 6.96
N VAL A 46 -8.61 5.88 7.52
CA VAL A 46 -9.67 6.90 7.60
C VAL A 46 -9.23 8.08 8.46
N PHE A 47 -8.63 7.85 9.63
CA PHE A 47 -8.04 8.92 10.45
C PHE A 47 -6.96 9.69 9.70
N ALA A 48 -6.05 8.98 9.04
CA ALA A 48 -4.99 9.58 8.23
C ALA A 48 -5.56 10.46 7.11
N ASN A 49 -6.65 10.03 6.44
CA ASN A 49 -7.33 10.83 5.42
C ASN A 49 -7.96 12.09 6.00
N VAL A 50 -8.61 12.01 7.16
CA VAL A 50 -9.21 13.18 7.84
C VAL A 50 -8.12 14.17 8.27
N TYR A 51 -7.06 13.69 8.92
CA TYR A 51 -5.95 14.54 9.35
C TYR A 51 -5.15 15.11 8.17
N GLY A 52 -4.97 14.33 7.10
CA GLY A 52 -4.42 14.79 5.84
C GLY A 52 -5.28 15.91 5.22
N ALA A 53 -6.60 15.73 5.16
CA ALA A 53 -7.52 16.76 4.65
C ALA A 53 -7.46 18.05 5.49
N LEU A 54 -7.43 17.94 6.82
CA LEU A 54 -7.26 19.10 7.72
C LEU A 54 -5.94 19.83 7.46
N GLY A 55 -4.84 19.10 7.33
CA GLY A 55 -3.53 19.65 6.97
C GLY A 55 -3.59 20.39 5.63
N LEU A 56 -4.09 19.72 4.59
CA LEU A 56 -4.23 20.28 3.24
C LEU A 56 -5.04 21.58 3.24
N LEU A 57 -6.22 21.57 3.88
CA LEU A 57 -7.09 22.74 3.98
C LEU A 57 -6.42 23.90 4.73
N LEU A 58 -5.70 23.61 5.82
CA LEU A 58 -4.92 24.63 6.53
C LEU A 58 -3.84 25.25 5.62
N GLY A 59 -3.12 24.42 4.86
CA GLY A 59 -2.07 24.88 3.95
C GLY A 59 -2.60 25.76 2.84
N LEU A 60 -3.73 25.35 2.24
CA LEU A 60 -4.45 26.13 1.22
C LEU A 60 -4.95 27.46 1.79
N TYR A 61 -5.61 27.44 2.95
CA TYR A 61 -6.16 28.64 3.56
C TYR A 61 -5.06 29.63 3.97
N GLN A 62 -4.02 29.14 4.64
CA GLN A 62 -2.93 29.98 5.13
C GLN A 62 -2.19 30.65 3.98
N MET A 63 -1.69 29.87 3.01
CA MET A 63 -0.95 30.44 1.88
C MET A 63 -1.86 31.19 0.91
N GLY A 64 -3.14 30.84 0.83
CA GLY A 64 -4.12 31.55 0.00
C GLY A 64 -4.37 32.97 0.49
N GLY A 65 -4.32 33.17 1.82
CA GLY A 65 -4.34 34.51 2.42
C GLY A 65 -3.11 35.35 2.05
N TYR A 66 -1.93 34.72 1.99
CA TYR A 66 -0.67 35.39 1.67
C TYR A 66 -0.45 35.64 0.17
N ARG A 67 -0.99 34.78 -0.72
CA ARG A 67 -0.85 34.90 -2.18
C ARG A 67 -1.40 36.20 -2.77
N ARG A 68 -2.29 36.89 -2.04
CA ARG A 68 -2.87 38.18 -2.49
C ARG A 68 -1.74 39.19 -2.77
N PRO A 69 -1.71 39.88 -3.94
CA PRO A 69 -0.56 40.66 -4.39
C PRO A 69 0.01 41.63 -3.34
N ASN A 70 -0.86 42.43 -2.71
CA ASN A 70 -0.44 43.41 -1.70
C ASN A 70 0.15 42.75 -0.44
N THR A 71 -0.46 41.65 0.01
CA THR A 71 0.01 40.89 1.17
C THR A 71 1.33 40.19 0.88
N TRP A 72 1.45 39.59 -0.31
CA TRP A 72 2.66 38.90 -0.76
C TRP A 72 3.84 39.85 -0.88
N LEU A 73 3.64 41.00 -1.52
CA LEU A 73 4.66 42.02 -1.64
C LEU A 73 5.07 42.54 -0.26
N ASN A 74 4.12 42.90 0.62
CA ASN A 74 4.44 43.35 1.98
C ASN A 74 5.24 42.29 2.76
N LEU A 75 4.84 41.03 2.65
CA LEU A 75 5.54 39.92 3.29
C LEU A 75 7.01 39.83 2.85
N LEU A 76 7.27 39.92 1.54
CA LEU A 76 8.61 39.80 0.97
C LEU A 76 9.49 41.03 1.16
N HIS A 77 8.92 42.22 1.35
CA HIS A 77 9.69 43.44 1.63
C HIS A 77 10.24 43.51 3.06
N ARG A 78 9.89 42.57 3.93
CA ARG A 78 10.48 42.50 5.28
C ARG A 78 11.99 42.31 5.18
N PRO A 79 12.80 42.95 6.05
CA PRO A 79 14.27 42.90 6.00
C PRO A 79 14.83 41.56 6.54
N ILE A 80 14.31 40.44 6.03
CA ILE A 80 14.72 39.08 6.36
C ILE A 80 14.69 38.22 5.10
N ALA A 81 15.60 37.26 5.00
CA ALA A 81 15.67 36.37 3.85
C ALA A 81 14.35 35.60 3.65
N HIS A 82 13.91 35.47 2.39
CA HIS A 82 12.62 34.84 2.06
C HIS A 82 12.46 33.43 2.63
N TRP A 83 13.52 32.63 2.67
CA TRP A 83 13.47 31.29 3.25
C TRP A 83 13.18 31.31 4.76
N LYS A 84 13.64 32.34 5.49
CA LYS A 84 13.35 32.49 6.93
C LYS A 84 11.87 32.83 7.16
N ILE A 85 11.26 33.59 6.24
CA ILE A 85 9.82 33.87 6.26
C ILE A 85 9.06 32.56 6.03
N ALA A 86 9.40 31.82 4.98
CA ALA A 86 8.78 30.55 4.65
C ALA A 86 8.83 29.57 5.82
N VAL A 87 10.02 29.38 6.43
CA VAL A 87 10.22 28.50 7.59
C VAL A 87 9.38 28.96 8.79
N ALA A 88 9.27 30.27 9.06
CA ALA A 88 8.45 30.77 10.16
C ALA A 88 6.94 30.50 9.93
N LEU A 89 6.43 30.68 8.71
CA LEU A 89 5.03 30.43 8.39
C LEU A 89 4.67 28.94 8.41
N VAL A 90 5.53 28.13 7.78
CA VAL A 90 5.39 26.66 7.76
C VAL A 90 5.53 26.08 9.17
N GLY A 91 6.49 26.58 9.95
CA GLY A 91 6.67 26.18 11.34
C GLY A 91 5.46 26.49 12.22
N ALA A 92 4.79 27.64 11.99
CA ALA A 92 3.53 27.95 12.68
C ALA A 92 2.45 26.91 12.33
N GLY A 93 2.28 26.58 11.04
CA GLY A 93 1.34 25.56 10.59
C GLY A 93 1.59 24.19 11.24
N ALA A 94 2.85 23.75 11.30
CA ALA A 94 3.24 22.49 11.94
C ALA A 94 2.90 22.45 13.44
N ILE A 95 3.12 23.56 14.16
CA ILE A 95 2.74 23.69 15.58
C ILE A 95 1.22 23.68 15.75
N LEU A 96 0.46 24.37 14.88
CA LEU A 96 -1.00 24.36 14.94
C LEU A 96 -1.56 22.94 14.73
N LEU A 97 -0.98 22.18 13.81
CA LEU A 97 -1.32 20.77 13.61
C LEU A 97 -0.89 19.89 14.80
N ALA A 98 0.23 20.21 15.46
CA ALA A 98 0.60 19.50 16.70
C ALA A 98 -0.46 19.72 17.79
N VAL A 99 -0.98 20.94 17.93
CA VAL A 99 -2.06 21.24 18.88
C VAL A 99 -3.38 20.56 18.48
N GLY A 100 -3.74 20.56 17.19
CA GLY A 100 -5.02 20.02 16.71
C GLY A 100 -5.08 18.50 16.54
N VAL A 101 -3.94 17.84 16.30
CA VAL A 101 -3.85 16.40 15.97
C VAL A 101 -3.01 15.63 16.97
N LEU A 102 -1.73 16.01 17.14
CA LEU A 102 -0.78 15.26 17.97
C LEU A 102 -1.18 15.27 19.45
N LEU A 103 -1.38 16.47 20.01
CA LEU A 103 -1.69 16.67 21.42
C LEU A 103 -2.97 15.94 21.87
N PRO A 104 -4.13 16.07 21.20
CA PRO A 104 -5.34 15.39 21.65
C PRO A 104 -5.21 13.87 21.57
N ALA A 105 -4.52 13.34 20.56
CA ALA A 105 -4.26 11.91 20.47
C ALA A 105 -3.32 11.40 21.58
N LEU A 106 -2.27 12.16 21.92
CA LEU A 106 -1.40 11.86 23.06
C LEU A 106 -2.15 11.91 24.40
N VAL A 107 -3.05 12.88 24.58
CA VAL A 107 -3.88 12.97 25.80
C VAL A 107 -4.76 11.74 25.95
N VAL A 108 -5.41 11.29 24.87
CA VAL A 108 -6.28 10.10 24.91
C VAL A 108 -5.46 8.82 25.11
N SER A 109 -4.33 8.67 24.43
CA SER A 109 -3.42 7.53 24.61
C SER A 109 -2.85 7.48 26.04
N GLY A 110 -2.43 8.63 26.59
CA GLY A 110 -1.99 8.72 27.98
C GLY A 110 -3.12 8.42 28.97
N TRP A 111 -4.35 8.86 28.70
CA TRP A 111 -5.50 8.46 29.52
C TRP A 111 -5.74 6.94 29.47
N GLN A 112 -5.65 6.32 28.29
CA GLN A 112 -5.80 4.86 28.18
C GLN A 112 -4.74 4.10 28.96
N GLU A 113 -3.46 4.48 28.81
CA GLU A 113 -2.33 3.84 29.50
C GLU A 113 -2.45 3.93 31.03
N TRP A 114 -2.90 5.07 31.56
CA TRP A 114 -2.89 5.31 33.01
C TRP A 114 -4.20 5.01 33.72
N MET A 115 -5.33 5.02 33.01
CA MET A 115 -6.67 4.91 33.61
C MET A 115 -7.47 3.69 33.15
N THR A 116 -6.93 2.89 32.23
CA THR A 116 -7.61 1.69 31.70
C THR A 116 -6.65 0.50 31.66
N PRO A 117 -7.15 -0.74 31.68
CA PRO A 117 -6.29 -1.93 31.54
C PRO A 117 -5.94 -2.24 30.07
N ARG A 118 -6.19 -1.31 29.13
CA ARG A 118 -5.95 -1.53 27.71
C ARG A 118 -4.47 -1.46 27.41
N VAL A 119 -4.05 -2.22 26.40
CA VAL A 119 -2.65 -2.27 25.98
C VAL A 119 -2.28 -1.03 25.16
N VAL A 120 -1.35 -0.21 25.67
CA VAL A 120 -0.77 0.92 24.93
C VAL A 120 0.75 0.72 24.77
N ASP A 121 1.11 -0.01 23.72
CA ASP A 121 2.51 -0.16 23.29
C ASP A 121 3.15 1.13 22.74
N ALA A 122 4.48 1.18 22.70
CA ALA A 122 5.27 2.24 22.09
C ALA A 122 4.88 2.56 20.64
N ARG A 123 4.45 1.55 19.87
CA ARG A 123 3.98 1.73 18.48
C ARG A 123 2.76 2.64 18.36
N HIS A 124 1.91 2.74 19.38
CA HIS A 124 0.74 3.62 19.36
C HIS A 124 1.16 5.10 19.44
N VAL A 125 2.21 5.41 20.20
CA VAL A 125 2.82 6.74 20.21
C VAL A 125 3.42 7.06 18.84
N LEU A 126 4.11 6.10 18.23
CA LEU A 126 4.65 6.25 16.88
C LEU A 126 3.54 6.42 15.83
N LEU A 127 2.39 5.76 15.98
CA LEU A 127 1.23 5.93 15.12
C LEU A 127 0.64 7.35 15.24
N ILE A 128 0.62 7.92 16.45
CA ILE A 128 0.21 9.31 16.68
C ILE A 128 1.17 10.30 16.02
N VAL A 129 2.48 10.05 16.10
CA VAL A 129 3.50 10.82 15.39
C VAL A 129 3.32 10.71 13.87
N SER A 130 3.07 9.50 13.36
CA SER A 130 2.77 9.24 11.94
C SER A 130 1.56 10.05 11.46
N ALA A 131 0.46 10.06 12.21
CA ALA A 131 -0.73 10.84 11.90
C ALA A 131 -0.44 12.35 11.81
N TRP A 132 0.37 12.88 12.74
CA TRP A 132 0.80 14.28 12.70
C TRP A 132 1.72 14.58 11.51
N MET A 133 2.64 13.68 11.17
CA MET A 133 3.52 13.82 10.00
C MET A 133 2.74 13.81 8.69
N ILE A 134 1.73 12.94 8.55
CA ILE A 134 0.81 12.92 7.41
C ILE A 134 0.09 14.27 7.28
N ALA A 135 -0.42 14.81 8.39
CA ALA A 135 -1.06 16.13 8.41
C ALA A 135 -0.10 17.24 7.96
N ILE A 136 1.17 17.22 8.41
CA ILE A 136 2.19 18.19 7.96
C ILE A 136 2.50 18.02 6.47
N CYS A 137 2.67 16.79 5.99
CA CYS A 137 2.92 16.54 4.56
C CYS A 137 1.76 17.11 3.72
N ALA A 138 0.52 16.84 4.12
CA ALA A 138 -0.64 17.37 3.42
C ALA A 138 -0.73 18.90 3.50
N TYR A 139 -0.38 19.49 4.64
CA TYR A 139 -0.24 20.92 4.81
C TYR A 139 0.81 21.54 3.88
N LEU A 140 2.00 20.97 3.80
CA LEU A 140 3.05 21.41 2.88
C LEU A 140 2.63 21.25 1.42
N ALA A 141 1.93 20.17 1.08
CA ALA A 141 1.35 20.00 -0.24
C ALA A 141 0.32 21.08 -0.56
N GLY A 142 -0.54 21.46 0.40
CA GLY A 142 -1.48 22.57 0.27
C GLY A 142 -0.79 23.92 0.10
N CYS A 143 0.27 24.17 0.87
CA CYS A 143 1.11 25.35 0.71
C CYS A 143 1.73 25.41 -0.69
N PHE A 144 2.29 24.31 -1.19
CA PHE A 144 2.87 24.24 -2.52
C PHE A 144 1.82 24.43 -3.61
N LEU A 145 0.68 23.74 -3.51
CA LEU A 145 -0.44 23.86 -4.45
C LEU A 145 -0.90 25.33 -4.57
N MET A 146 -0.91 26.04 -3.44
CA MET A 146 -1.30 27.43 -3.40
C MET A 146 -0.21 28.40 -3.85
N LEU A 147 1.08 28.12 -3.65
CA LEU A 147 2.16 29.03 -4.04
C LEU A 147 2.63 28.83 -5.49
N SER A 148 2.48 27.64 -6.05
CA SER A 148 2.95 27.30 -7.39
C SER A 148 1.97 27.73 -8.50
N ASP A 149 2.39 27.54 -9.75
CA ASP A 149 1.50 27.69 -10.91
C ASP A 149 0.48 26.53 -10.95
N ARG A 150 -0.76 26.84 -11.36
CA ARG A 150 -1.87 25.88 -11.43
C ARG A 150 -1.56 24.63 -12.28
N ARG A 151 -0.64 24.74 -13.24
CA ARG A 151 -0.24 23.65 -14.14
C ARG A 151 0.63 22.60 -13.46
N ILE A 152 1.27 22.94 -12.35
CA ILE A 152 2.24 22.06 -11.69
C ILE A 152 1.91 21.77 -10.22
N GLY A 153 1.09 22.61 -9.58
CA GLY A 153 0.89 22.53 -8.12
C GLY A 153 0.36 21.18 -7.63
N PHE A 154 -0.43 20.47 -8.44
CA PHE A 154 -0.98 19.17 -8.08
C PHE A 154 0.09 18.08 -7.92
N CYS A 155 1.32 18.25 -8.43
CA CYS A 155 2.36 17.24 -8.29
C CYS A 155 2.76 16.97 -6.83
N ALA A 156 2.53 17.92 -5.91
CA ALA A 156 2.76 17.69 -4.49
C ALA A 156 1.82 16.62 -3.89
N LEU A 157 0.67 16.34 -4.52
CA LEU A 157 -0.28 15.32 -4.05
C LEU A 157 0.25 13.89 -4.26
N VAL A 158 1.27 13.70 -5.11
CA VAL A 158 1.91 12.39 -5.32
C VAL A 158 2.45 11.81 -4.01
N PHE A 159 2.97 12.65 -3.11
CA PHE A 159 3.46 12.18 -1.81
C PHE A 159 2.35 11.64 -0.92
N LEU A 160 1.15 12.20 -0.99
CA LEU A 160 -0.02 11.69 -0.25
C LEU A 160 -0.51 10.38 -0.87
N ALA A 161 -0.56 10.31 -2.20
CA ALA A 161 -0.88 9.07 -2.90
C ALA A 161 0.15 7.96 -2.61
N LEU A 162 1.43 8.32 -2.44
CA LEU A 162 2.48 7.38 -2.07
C LEU A 162 2.21 6.76 -0.70
N PHE A 163 1.74 7.51 0.30
CA PHE A 163 1.40 6.92 1.61
C PHE A 163 0.28 5.88 1.51
N ALA A 164 -0.74 6.13 0.68
CA ALA A 164 -1.82 5.18 0.47
C ALA A 164 -1.41 3.93 -0.32
N ALA A 165 -0.40 4.05 -1.19
CA ALA A 165 0.07 2.97 -2.05
C ALA A 165 1.24 2.18 -1.48
N SER A 166 2.00 2.78 -0.54
CA SER A 166 3.22 2.23 0.02
C SER A 166 2.96 1.01 0.91
N GLU A 167 3.92 0.10 0.93
CA GLU A 167 3.95 -1.07 1.80
C GLU A 167 4.85 -0.85 3.03
N ALA A 168 5.35 0.38 3.22
CA ALA A 168 6.17 0.74 4.35
C ALA A 168 5.43 0.54 5.68
N THR A 169 6.10 -0.07 6.66
CA THR A 169 5.51 -0.36 7.98
C THR A 169 6.43 0.13 9.11
N GLY A 170 5.91 0.16 10.34
CA GLY A 170 6.69 0.49 11.54
C GLY A 170 7.49 1.79 11.42
N PHE A 171 8.77 1.72 11.79
CA PHE A 171 9.72 2.83 11.62
C PHE A 171 9.97 3.20 10.15
N GLY A 172 9.87 2.23 9.24
CA GLY A 172 9.98 2.45 7.81
C GLY A 172 8.94 3.43 7.27
N ALA A 173 7.70 3.33 7.74
CA ALA A 173 6.63 4.26 7.40
C ALA A 173 6.94 5.70 7.86
N LEU A 174 7.45 5.86 9.08
CA LEU A 174 7.88 7.16 9.60
C LEU A 174 9.04 7.76 8.79
N LEU A 175 10.02 6.94 8.42
CA LEU A 175 11.14 7.39 7.60
C LEU A 175 10.66 7.85 6.21
N LEU A 176 9.76 7.10 5.58
CA LEU A 176 9.15 7.49 4.31
C LEU A 176 8.40 8.83 4.43
N GLN A 177 7.61 9.01 5.47
CA GLN A 177 6.90 10.27 5.75
C GLN A 177 7.87 11.43 6.01
N LEU A 178 8.99 11.19 6.70
CA LEU A 178 10.02 12.20 6.96
C LEU A 178 10.70 12.64 5.65
N LEU A 179 11.03 11.69 4.78
CA LEU A 179 11.60 11.97 3.46
C LEU A 179 10.62 12.76 2.57
N ALA A 180 9.35 12.35 2.55
CA ALA A 180 8.29 13.08 1.86
C ALA A 180 8.12 14.50 2.41
N MET A 181 8.10 14.66 3.74
CA MET A 181 8.02 15.96 4.41
C MET A 181 9.20 16.86 4.03
N ALA A 182 10.43 16.33 4.02
CA ALA A 182 11.62 17.07 3.64
C ALA A 182 11.57 17.52 2.17
N TRP A 183 11.11 16.64 1.27
CA TRP A 183 10.96 16.97 -0.15
C TRP A 183 9.88 18.03 -0.38
N LEU A 184 8.71 17.88 0.26
CA LEU A 184 7.63 18.87 0.21
C LEU A 184 8.05 20.22 0.78
N ALA A 185 8.81 20.25 1.88
CA ALA A 185 9.39 21.47 2.42
C ALA A 185 10.34 22.13 1.41
N ALA A 186 11.20 21.34 0.74
CA ALA A 186 12.07 21.85 -0.32
C ALA A 186 11.26 22.42 -1.50
N MET A 187 10.16 21.76 -1.91
CA MET A 187 9.25 22.27 -2.95
C MET A 187 8.62 23.61 -2.55
N VAL A 188 8.13 23.74 -1.30
CA VAL A 188 7.60 25.00 -0.77
C VAL A 188 8.66 26.09 -0.80
N LEU A 189 9.90 25.81 -0.37
CA LEU A 189 11.00 26.77 -0.41
C LEU A 189 11.37 27.21 -1.84
N VAL A 190 11.27 26.31 -2.82
CA VAL A 190 11.48 26.66 -4.23
C VAL A 190 10.34 27.53 -4.77
N ALA A 191 9.10 27.28 -4.35
CA ALA A 191 7.93 28.05 -4.75
C ALA A 191 7.86 29.42 -4.05
N PHE A 192 8.48 29.58 -2.88
CA PHE A 192 8.48 30.82 -2.10
C PHE A 192 9.43 31.88 -2.67
N LYS A 193 8.97 32.60 -3.69
CA LYS A 193 9.75 33.60 -4.43
C LYS A 193 8.91 34.82 -4.86
N PRO A 194 9.53 35.96 -5.22
CA PRO A 194 8.80 37.18 -5.59
C PRO A 194 7.77 36.99 -6.70
N ASP A 195 8.20 36.40 -7.81
CA ASP A 195 7.32 36.06 -8.93
C ASP A 195 6.91 34.59 -8.85
N LEU A 196 5.67 34.34 -8.43
CA LEU A 196 5.09 33.00 -8.31
C LEU A 196 4.87 32.32 -9.67
N SER A 197 4.79 33.09 -10.75
CA SER A 197 4.58 32.56 -12.12
C SER A 197 5.87 32.12 -12.80
N ALA A 198 7.03 32.62 -12.33
CA ALA A 198 8.31 32.26 -12.91
C ALA A 198 8.58 30.76 -12.83
N ALA A 199 9.26 30.21 -13.84
CA ALA A 199 9.81 28.86 -13.77
C ALA A 199 10.89 28.73 -12.66
N PRO A 200 11.16 27.52 -12.13
CA PRO A 200 12.31 27.31 -11.26
C PRO A 200 13.62 27.64 -11.99
N ARG A 201 14.55 28.30 -11.29
CA ARG A 201 15.87 28.68 -11.81
C ARG A 201 16.94 27.74 -11.26
N GLY A 202 17.76 27.20 -12.16
CA GLY A 202 18.88 26.31 -11.82
C GLY A 202 18.49 24.83 -11.74
N PRO A 203 19.46 23.92 -11.96
CA PRO A 203 19.20 22.48 -12.16
C PRO A 203 18.57 21.83 -10.93
N ALA A 204 19.06 22.12 -9.72
CA ALA A 204 18.55 21.53 -8.48
C ALA A 204 17.07 21.89 -8.22
N ARG A 205 16.70 23.16 -8.41
CA ARG A 205 15.31 23.62 -8.20
C ARG A 205 14.36 23.04 -9.25
N THR A 206 14.84 22.90 -10.49
CA THR A 206 14.08 22.22 -11.55
C THR A 206 13.87 20.75 -11.19
N ALA A 207 14.90 20.04 -10.72
CA ALA A 207 14.79 18.62 -10.34
C ALA A 207 13.80 18.39 -9.18
N ILE A 208 13.83 19.24 -8.14
CA ILE A 208 12.92 19.15 -6.98
C ILE A 208 11.44 19.17 -7.40
N ILE A 209 11.09 19.96 -8.42
CA ILE A 209 9.71 20.07 -8.93
C ILE A 209 9.43 19.04 -10.04
N ALA A 210 10.38 18.84 -10.95
CA ALA A 210 10.19 17.97 -12.12
C ALA A 210 10.04 16.49 -11.72
N ALA A 211 10.78 16.01 -10.72
CA ALA A 211 10.71 14.62 -10.29
C ALA A 211 9.30 14.18 -9.84
N PRO A 212 8.64 14.82 -8.84
CA PRO A 212 7.27 14.48 -8.49
C PRO A 212 6.28 14.76 -9.63
N LEU A 213 6.53 15.76 -10.48
CA LEU A 213 5.68 16.03 -11.64
C LEU A 213 5.76 14.91 -12.69
N HIS A 214 6.92 14.29 -12.91
CA HIS A 214 7.04 13.09 -13.77
C HIS A 214 6.17 11.94 -13.25
N ILE A 215 6.21 11.67 -11.95
CA ILE A 215 5.36 10.65 -11.32
C ILE A 215 3.89 11.03 -11.47
N ALA A 216 3.53 12.29 -11.23
CA ALA A 216 2.16 12.77 -11.41
C ALA A 216 1.66 12.57 -12.85
N MET A 217 2.51 12.85 -13.85
CA MET A 217 2.13 12.68 -15.26
C MET A 217 1.95 11.21 -15.62
N TRP A 218 2.81 10.34 -15.09
CA TRP A 218 2.62 8.90 -15.22
C TRP A 218 1.31 8.44 -14.56
N MET A 219 0.98 8.90 -13.34
CA MET A 219 -0.29 8.59 -12.69
C MET A 219 -1.50 9.07 -13.50
N VAL A 220 -1.42 10.24 -14.15
CA VAL A 220 -2.48 10.72 -15.06
C VAL A 220 -2.67 9.76 -16.23
N LEU A 221 -1.58 9.25 -16.83
CA LEU A 221 -1.67 8.25 -17.91
C LEU A 221 -2.30 6.94 -17.42
N VAL A 222 -1.97 6.50 -16.20
CA VAL A 222 -2.61 5.33 -15.57
C VAL A 222 -4.10 5.58 -15.32
N LEU A 223 -4.49 6.78 -14.86
CA LEU A 223 -5.88 7.17 -14.68
C LEU A 223 -6.67 7.22 -16.00
N VAL A 224 -6.01 7.59 -17.10
CA VAL A 224 -6.62 7.45 -18.45
C VAL A 224 -6.87 5.98 -18.76
N GLY A 225 -5.96 5.07 -18.40
CA GLY A 225 -6.15 3.62 -18.48
C GLY A 225 -7.41 3.16 -17.74
N PHE A 226 -7.62 3.61 -16.51
CA PHE A 226 -8.87 3.35 -15.77
C PHE A 226 -10.11 3.89 -16.50
N GLY A 227 -10.05 5.08 -17.11
CA GLY A 227 -11.13 5.61 -17.94
C GLY A 227 -11.44 4.72 -19.15
N VAL A 228 -10.40 4.15 -19.77
CA VAL A 228 -10.54 3.15 -20.85
C VAL A 228 -11.20 1.87 -20.32
N GLU A 229 -10.85 1.41 -19.11
CA GLU A 229 -11.50 0.27 -18.45
C GLU A 229 -13.01 0.50 -18.31
N PHE A 230 -13.41 1.66 -17.80
CA PHE A 230 -14.83 1.99 -17.62
C PHE A 230 -15.59 1.96 -18.95
N VAL A 231 -15.00 2.47 -20.02
CA VAL A 231 -15.60 2.40 -21.37
C VAL A 231 -15.67 0.95 -21.85
N TRP A 232 -14.63 0.15 -21.64
CA TRP A 232 -14.59 -1.27 -22.02
C TRP A 232 -15.65 -2.10 -21.25
N ILE A 233 -15.82 -1.83 -19.95
CA ILE A 233 -16.86 -2.37 -19.10
C ILE A 233 -18.25 -1.98 -19.62
N ALA A 234 -18.47 -0.70 -19.92
CA ALA A 234 -19.74 -0.19 -20.44
C ALA A 234 -20.11 -0.78 -21.82
N GLN A 235 -19.12 -1.13 -22.63
CA GLN A 235 -19.31 -1.85 -23.89
C GLN A 235 -19.66 -3.33 -23.69
N GLY A 236 -19.52 -3.88 -22.48
CA GLY A 236 -19.85 -5.27 -22.15
C GLY A 236 -18.82 -6.31 -22.60
N SER A 237 -17.75 -5.91 -23.29
CA SER A 237 -16.72 -6.82 -23.80
C SER A 237 -15.52 -6.98 -22.85
N HIS A 238 -15.58 -6.37 -21.67
CA HIS A 238 -14.55 -6.52 -20.64
C HIS A 238 -14.54 -7.97 -20.10
N PRO A 239 -13.38 -8.60 -19.87
CA PRO A 239 -13.31 -10.00 -19.39
C PRO A 239 -14.06 -10.29 -18.10
N ASN A 240 -14.22 -9.29 -17.22
CA ASN A 240 -15.02 -9.43 -15.99
C ASN A 240 -16.55 -9.35 -16.22
N ASN A 241 -17.02 -8.96 -17.42
CA ASN A 241 -18.43 -8.67 -17.70
C ASN A 241 -19.05 -9.60 -18.75
N VAL A 242 -18.24 -10.42 -19.42
CA VAL A 242 -18.75 -11.39 -20.40
C VAL A 242 -19.48 -12.52 -19.66
N GLU A 243 -20.67 -12.89 -20.14
CA GLU A 243 -21.49 -13.95 -19.54
C GLU A 243 -20.80 -15.32 -19.58
N VAL A 244 -20.13 -15.59 -20.71
CA VAL A 244 -19.33 -16.79 -20.90
C VAL A 244 -17.85 -16.38 -20.99
N PRO A 245 -17.02 -16.72 -19.98
CA PRO A 245 -15.59 -16.47 -20.03
C PRO A 245 -14.94 -17.12 -21.25
N GLN A 246 -13.80 -16.58 -21.67
CA GLN A 246 -13.01 -17.18 -22.73
C GLN A 246 -12.59 -18.60 -22.35
N ALA A 247 -12.78 -19.55 -23.27
CA ALA A 247 -12.37 -20.93 -23.07
C ALA A 247 -10.85 -21.04 -22.83
N ASN A 248 -10.47 -21.85 -21.85
CA ASN A 248 -9.12 -21.96 -21.29
C ASN A 248 -8.58 -20.65 -20.69
N GLY A 249 -9.45 -19.66 -20.41
CA GLY A 249 -9.09 -18.31 -19.95
C GLY A 249 -8.84 -18.21 -18.44
N GLU A 250 -8.31 -17.07 -18.01
CA GLU A 250 -8.06 -16.77 -16.59
C GLU A 250 -9.38 -16.70 -15.82
N LYS A 251 -10.37 -16.00 -16.37
CA LYS A 251 -11.71 -15.80 -15.78
C LYS A 251 -12.53 -17.08 -15.76
N GLU A 252 -12.35 -17.97 -16.72
CA GLU A 252 -12.98 -19.30 -16.67
C GLU A 252 -12.48 -20.07 -15.44
N LEU A 253 -11.18 -20.03 -15.16
CA LEU A 253 -10.59 -20.70 -14.01
C LEU A 253 -10.91 -20.00 -12.68
N GLU A 254 -10.92 -18.66 -12.65
CA GLU A 254 -11.29 -17.89 -11.45
C GLU A 254 -12.76 -18.12 -11.05
N ASN A 255 -13.67 -18.17 -12.03
CA ASN A 255 -15.10 -18.32 -11.79
C ASN A 255 -15.55 -19.80 -11.65
N ALA A 256 -14.69 -20.76 -12.00
CA ALA A 256 -15.01 -22.18 -11.91
C ALA A 256 -15.26 -22.63 -10.45
N GLU A 257 -16.29 -23.45 -10.25
CA GLU A 257 -16.48 -24.19 -9.00
C GLU A 257 -15.36 -25.22 -8.82
N GLY A 258 -15.09 -25.65 -7.57
CA GLY A 258 -13.99 -26.58 -7.26
C GLY A 258 -13.98 -27.85 -8.13
N LYS A 259 -15.14 -28.44 -8.41
CA LYS A 259 -15.27 -29.61 -9.31
C LYS A 259 -14.87 -29.31 -10.76
N ASP A 260 -15.21 -28.12 -11.26
CA ASP A 260 -14.89 -27.70 -12.63
C ASP A 260 -13.41 -27.35 -12.78
N VAL A 261 -12.77 -26.86 -11.72
CA VAL A 261 -11.33 -26.63 -11.67
C VAL A 261 -10.55 -27.92 -11.99
N PHE A 262 -10.91 -29.05 -11.37
CA PHE A 262 -10.29 -30.34 -11.67
C PHE A 262 -10.62 -30.84 -13.08
N ARG A 263 -11.86 -30.65 -13.54
CA ARG A 263 -12.26 -31.01 -14.91
C ARG A 263 -11.43 -30.27 -15.96
N LEU A 264 -11.22 -28.97 -15.77
CA LEU A 264 -10.38 -28.14 -16.65
C LEU A 264 -8.91 -28.57 -16.59
N GLY A 265 -8.37 -28.78 -15.40
CA GLY A 265 -6.96 -29.14 -15.22
C GLY A 265 -6.60 -30.54 -15.72
N LEU A 266 -7.53 -31.49 -15.67
CA LEU A 266 -7.32 -32.89 -16.09
C LEU A 266 -7.67 -33.16 -17.55
N ARG A 267 -8.26 -32.20 -18.28
CA ARG A 267 -8.80 -32.41 -19.64
C ARG A 267 -7.80 -33.08 -20.59
N ASP A 268 -6.56 -32.61 -20.58
CA ASP A 268 -5.49 -33.05 -21.47
C ASP A 268 -4.44 -33.91 -20.75
N SER A 269 -4.79 -34.46 -19.57
CA SER A 269 -3.92 -35.32 -18.78
C SER A 269 -3.68 -36.66 -19.45
N LYS A 270 -2.43 -37.12 -19.42
CA LYS A 270 -2.02 -38.45 -19.91
C LYS A 270 -2.04 -39.51 -18.81
N ASN A 271 -2.37 -39.15 -17.58
CA ASN A 271 -2.44 -40.11 -16.48
C ASN A 271 -3.65 -41.04 -16.71
N PRO A 272 -3.47 -42.38 -16.60
CA PRO A 272 -4.55 -43.34 -16.83
C PRO A 272 -5.74 -43.17 -15.88
N GLU A 273 -5.52 -42.60 -14.68
CA GLU A 273 -6.56 -42.37 -13.68
C GLU A 273 -7.28 -41.02 -13.86
N ALA A 274 -6.83 -40.16 -14.77
CA ALA A 274 -7.43 -38.85 -15.00
C ALA A 274 -8.92 -38.87 -15.42
N PRO A 275 -9.42 -39.84 -16.23
CA PRO A 275 -10.85 -39.97 -16.48
C PRO A 275 -11.64 -40.24 -15.19
N LEU A 276 -11.16 -41.15 -14.34
CA LEU A 276 -11.80 -41.50 -13.07
C LEU A 276 -11.84 -40.29 -12.13
N TRP A 277 -10.73 -39.56 -11.97
CA TRP A 277 -10.70 -38.38 -11.11
C TRP A 277 -11.61 -37.25 -11.58
N ARG A 278 -11.85 -37.12 -12.89
CA ARG A 278 -12.83 -36.14 -13.41
C ARG A 278 -14.26 -36.50 -13.01
N GLU A 279 -14.59 -37.79 -12.99
CA GLU A 279 -15.89 -38.27 -12.51
C GLU A 279 -16.00 -38.13 -11.00
N GLN A 280 -14.96 -38.52 -10.26
CA GLN A 280 -14.89 -38.38 -8.80
C GLN A 280 -15.04 -36.93 -8.35
N ALA A 281 -14.43 -35.97 -9.04
CA ALA A 281 -14.57 -34.55 -8.72
C ALA A 281 -16.02 -34.04 -8.77
N GLN A 282 -16.93 -34.72 -9.47
CA GLN A 282 -18.35 -34.34 -9.51
C GLN A 282 -19.14 -34.79 -8.28
N ILE A 283 -18.62 -35.77 -7.54
CA ILE A 283 -19.30 -36.38 -6.37
C ILE A 283 -18.57 -36.11 -5.06
N SER A 284 -17.26 -35.85 -5.10
CA SER A 284 -16.45 -35.52 -3.94
C SER A 284 -16.65 -34.09 -3.47
N GLU A 285 -16.53 -33.89 -2.16
CA GLU A 285 -16.36 -32.55 -1.60
C GLU A 285 -14.98 -32.00 -1.99
N ILE A 286 -14.95 -30.71 -2.35
CA ILE A 286 -13.74 -30.02 -2.77
C ILE A 286 -13.45 -28.92 -1.76
N PHE A 287 -12.27 -28.98 -1.14
CA PHE A 287 -11.87 -28.06 -0.10
C PHE A 287 -10.99 -26.95 -0.67
N ALA A 288 -11.33 -25.69 -0.38
CA ALA A 288 -10.51 -24.54 -0.74
C ALA A 288 -9.46 -24.29 0.35
N VAL A 289 -8.17 -24.47 0.03
CA VAL A 289 -7.09 -24.53 1.02
C VAL A 289 -6.30 -23.22 1.14
N GLY A 290 -6.49 -22.27 0.23
CA GLY A 290 -5.86 -20.94 0.29
C GLY A 290 -5.37 -20.46 -1.08
N PRO A 291 -4.61 -19.35 -1.14
CA PRO A 291 -4.05 -18.60 -0.01
C PRO A 291 -5.09 -17.70 0.69
N GLY A 292 -5.10 -17.73 2.02
CA GLY A 292 -6.00 -16.92 2.85
C GLY A 292 -5.32 -15.69 3.49
N MET A 293 -4.00 -15.75 3.69
CA MET A 293 -3.21 -14.71 4.35
C MET A 293 -2.21 -14.11 3.37
N ARG A 294 -2.37 -12.81 3.08
CA ARG A 294 -1.53 -12.10 2.09
C ARG A 294 -0.31 -11.42 2.72
N THR A 295 -0.41 -11.11 4.00
CA THR A 295 0.62 -10.46 4.80
C THR A 295 0.52 -11.01 6.21
N MET A 296 1.65 -11.18 6.89
CA MET A 296 1.71 -11.65 8.28
C MET A 296 2.23 -10.53 9.16
N PRO A 297 1.71 -10.37 10.39
CA PRO A 297 2.07 -9.25 11.23
C PRO A 297 3.57 -9.27 11.58
N ALA A 298 4.18 -8.09 11.58
CA ALA A 298 5.59 -7.90 11.91
C ALA A 298 5.77 -7.11 13.20
N ARG A 299 6.85 -7.40 13.94
CA ARG A 299 7.14 -6.69 15.19
C ARG A 299 7.35 -5.20 14.90
N GLY A 300 6.76 -4.33 15.72
CA GLY A 300 6.85 -2.89 15.55
C GLY A 300 6.02 -2.30 14.40
N GLN A 301 5.15 -3.07 13.73
CA GLN A 301 4.17 -2.50 12.79
C GLN A 301 3.29 -1.45 13.49
N LEU A 302 3.00 -0.33 12.83
CA LEU A 302 2.23 0.76 13.43
C LEU A 302 0.73 0.44 13.55
N THR A 303 0.22 -0.38 12.63
CA THR A 303 -1.20 -0.73 12.53
C THR A 303 -1.38 -2.24 12.67
N ASN A 304 -2.60 -2.65 13.02
CA ASN A 304 -2.96 -4.06 13.05
C ASN A 304 -3.55 -4.49 11.69
N LEU A 305 -3.22 -5.70 11.23
CA LEU A 305 -3.86 -6.30 10.05
C LEU A 305 -5.31 -6.70 10.37
N VAL A 306 -5.49 -7.29 11.55
CA VAL A 306 -6.76 -7.68 12.16
C VAL A 306 -6.71 -7.32 13.64
N PRO A 307 -7.84 -7.14 14.35
CA PRO A 307 -7.82 -6.99 15.79
C PRO A 307 -6.99 -8.09 16.46
N MET A 308 -5.96 -7.72 17.22
CA MET A 308 -5.03 -8.65 17.85
C MET A 308 -5.53 -9.02 19.26
N GLU A 309 -6.82 -9.35 19.35
CA GLU A 309 -7.52 -9.63 20.61
C GLU A 309 -8.53 -10.77 20.44
N PHE A 310 -8.78 -11.51 21.53
CA PHE A 310 -9.83 -12.51 21.60
C PHE A 310 -10.42 -12.61 23.00
N ASP A 311 -11.64 -13.14 23.10
CA ASP A 311 -12.37 -13.30 24.36
C ASP A 311 -12.33 -14.75 24.83
N ASP A 312 -11.91 -14.95 26.07
CA ASP A 312 -12.15 -16.16 26.85
C ASP A 312 -13.53 -16.02 27.52
N GLN A 313 -14.53 -16.69 26.95
CA GLN A 313 -15.92 -16.54 27.38
C GLN A 313 -16.19 -17.15 28.76
N GLU A 314 -15.52 -18.25 29.10
CA GLU A 314 -15.69 -18.96 30.36
C GLU A 314 -15.12 -18.15 31.52
N ASN A 315 -13.90 -17.66 31.36
CA ASN A 315 -13.23 -16.86 32.38
C ASN A 315 -13.63 -15.37 32.31
N ARG A 316 -14.37 -14.98 31.26
CA ARG A 316 -14.80 -13.60 30.97
C ARG A 316 -13.62 -12.64 30.95
N VAL A 317 -12.55 -13.03 30.27
CA VAL A 317 -11.33 -12.23 30.10
C VAL A 317 -11.16 -11.91 28.62
N ARG A 318 -10.83 -10.66 28.30
CA ARG A 318 -10.30 -10.32 26.98
C ARG A 318 -8.79 -10.34 27.02
N TRP A 319 -8.19 -11.07 26.08
CA TRP A 319 -6.77 -11.13 25.86
C TRP A 319 -6.40 -10.21 24.70
N VAL A 320 -5.46 -9.29 24.91
CA VAL A 320 -5.03 -8.31 23.91
C VAL A 320 -3.52 -8.40 23.71
N PHE A 321 -3.05 -8.57 22.48
CA PHE A 321 -1.63 -8.73 22.19
C PHE A 321 -0.85 -7.41 22.37
N SER A 322 0.24 -7.46 23.14
CA SER A 322 1.23 -6.39 23.29
C SER A 322 2.46 -6.66 22.43
N HIS A 323 2.83 -5.70 21.59
CA HIS A 323 4.06 -5.74 20.80
C HIS A 323 5.32 -5.46 21.63
N ASP A 324 5.18 -4.83 22.80
CA ASP A 324 6.29 -4.50 23.68
C ASP A 324 6.69 -5.73 24.51
N THR A 325 5.72 -6.39 25.16
CA THR A 325 5.97 -7.59 25.97
C THR A 325 6.00 -8.87 25.12
N MET A 326 5.48 -8.82 23.89
CA MET A 326 5.29 -9.98 23.00
C MET A 326 4.46 -11.08 23.68
N ARG A 327 3.40 -10.68 24.39
CA ARG A 327 2.45 -11.53 25.12
C ARG A 327 1.04 -10.97 24.96
N PHE A 328 0.03 -11.75 25.33
CA PHE A 328 -1.31 -11.21 25.52
C PHE A 328 -1.45 -10.67 26.94
N GLU A 329 -1.97 -9.46 27.08
CA GLU A 329 -2.34 -8.87 28.37
C GLU A 329 -3.85 -8.98 28.53
N GLY A 330 -4.28 -9.52 29.68
CA GLY A 330 -5.66 -9.85 29.96
C GLY A 330 -6.33 -8.79 30.81
N TYR A 331 -7.62 -8.53 30.56
CA TYR A 331 -8.47 -7.81 31.50
C TYR A 331 -9.88 -8.40 31.58
N SER A 332 -10.49 -8.31 32.76
CA SER A 332 -11.84 -8.84 32.98
C SER A 332 -12.88 -8.04 32.21
N LEU A 333 -13.78 -8.75 31.52
CA LEU A 333 -14.94 -8.18 30.86
C LEU A 333 -16.02 -7.70 31.85
N VAL A 334 -15.95 -8.13 33.12
CA VAL A 334 -16.94 -7.80 34.16
C VAL A 334 -16.59 -6.48 34.85
N ASP A 335 -15.38 -6.36 35.39
CA ASP A 335 -14.98 -5.21 36.21
C ASP A 335 -13.88 -4.35 35.58
N ARG A 336 -13.39 -4.72 34.39
CA ARG A 336 -12.31 -4.06 33.66
C ARG A 336 -11.02 -3.89 34.46
N ARG A 337 -10.71 -4.86 35.32
CA ARG A 337 -9.40 -4.93 35.99
C ARG A 337 -8.43 -5.83 35.23
N PRO A 338 -7.11 -5.60 35.36
CA PRO A 338 -6.09 -6.50 34.83
C PRO A 338 -6.30 -7.94 35.33
N ALA A 339 -6.17 -8.90 34.43
CA ALA A 339 -6.41 -10.33 34.66
C ALA A 339 -5.16 -11.21 34.46
N GLY A 340 -3.99 -10.59 34.21
CA GLY A 340 -2.70 -11.28 34.03
C GLY A 340 -2.17 -11.20 32.61
N SER A 341 -1.13 -11.98 32.32
CA SER A 341 -0.48 -12.08 31.01
C SER A 341 -0.46 -13.52 30.52
N LEU A 342 -0.61 -13.74 29.21
CA LEU A 342 -0.63 -15.04 28.56
C LEU A 342 0.46 -15.11 27.48
N GLY A 343 1.35 -16.10 27.61
CA GLY A 343 2.45 -16.37 26.68
C GLY A 343 2.46 -17.83 26.21
N VAL A 344 3.55 -18.22 25.55
CA VAL A 344 3.72 -19.57 25.01
C VAL A 344 4.06 -20.56 26.13
N ALA A 345 3.23 -21.59 26.27
CA ALA A 345 3.32 -22.64 27.27
C ALA A 345 3.59 -22.06 28.67
N GLY A 346 2.76 -21.09 29.06
CA GLY A 346 2.87 -20.33 30.30
C GLY A 346 3.11 -18.85 30.01
N ASP A 347 4.25 -18.33 30.45
CA ASP A 347 4.57 -16.90 30.41
C ASP A 347 5.63 -16.51 29.38
N ARG A 348 6.09 -17.42 28.51
CA ARG A 348 7.17 -17.08 27.57
C ARG A 348 6.67 -16.13 26.47
N PRO A 349 7.45 -15.11 26.09
CA PRO A 349 7.08 -14.25 24.97
C PRO A 349 6.98 -15.04 23.65
N PHE A 350 6.06 -14.63 22.79
CA PHE A 350 5.97 -15.12 21.41
C PHE A 350 7.17 -14.66 20.60
N ALA A 351 7.63 -15.50 19.67
CA ALA A 351 8.78 -15.19 18.81
C ALA A 351 8.44 -14.12 17.76
N ALA A 352 7.18 -14.04 17.35
CA ALA A 352 6.64 -13.07 16.41
C ALA A 352 5.24 -12.61 16.86
N PRO A 353 4.73 -11.47 16.36
CA PRO A 353 3.36 -11.05 16.68
C PRO A 353 2.33 -12.08 16.24
N VAL A 354 1.30 -12.25 17.06
CA VAL A 354 0.33 -13.33 16.91
C VAL A 354 -1.06 -12.76 16.74
N MET A 355 -1.77 -13.22 15.70
CA MET A 355 -3.14 -12.83 15.42
C MET A 355 -4.11 -13.99 15.73
N PRO A 356 -5.34 -13.69 16.15
CA PRO A 356 -6.37 -14.72 16.33
C PRO A 356 -6.77 -15.32 14.98
N GLY A 357 -6.93 -16.64 14.96
CA GLY A 357 -7.45 -17.45 13.86
C GLY A 357 -8.81 -18.08 14.22
N PRO A 358 -9.30 -19.03 13.41
CA PRO A 358 -10.54 -19.76 13.70
C PRO A 358 -10.36 -20.70 14.91
N GLU A 359 -11.46 -21.04 15.59
CA GLU A 359 -11.52 -22.16 16.55
C GLU A 359 -10.45 -22.14 17.67
N GLY A 360 -10.19 -20.97 18.26
CA GLY A 360 -9.22 -20.85 19.36
C GLY A 360 -7.75 -20.98 18.93
N VAL A 361 -7.49 -21.00 17.62
CA VAL A 361 -6.15 -20.99 17.05
C VAL A 361 -5.58 -19.59 17.07
N LEU A 362 -4.29 -19.48 17.36
CA LEU A 362 -3.51 -18.26 17.28
C LEU A 362 -2.39 -18.47 16.26
N ILE A 363 -2.13 -17.47 15.42
CA ILE A 363 -1.26 -17.65 14.25
C ILE A 363 -0.19 -16.56 14.23
N ASP A 364 1.07 -16.97 14.16
CA ASP A 364 2.19 -16.09 13.84
C ASP A 364 2.77 -16.38 12.45
N ARG A 365 3.82 -15.66 12.05
CA ARG A 365 4.46 -15.78 10.73
C ARG A 365 4.91 -17.21 10.35
N SER A 366 5.10 -18.10 11.32
CA SER A 366 5.74 -19.41 11.16
C SER A 366 5.08 -20.53 11.97
N THR A 367 4.30 -20.19 13.00
CA THR A 367 3.78 -21.12 14.00
C THR A 367 2.30 -20.93 14.17
N VAL A 368 1.59 -22.05 14.23
CA VAL A 368 0.21 -22.15 14.65
C VAL A 368 0.20 -22.61 16.10
N TYR A 369 -0.52 -21.88 16.94
CA TYR A 369 -0.73 -22.18 18.34
C TYR A 369 -2.21 -22.45 18.60
N GLN A 370 -2.51 -23.12 19.69
CA GLN A 370 -3.86 -23.34 20.18
C GLN A 370 -3.95 -22.80 21.60
N TYR A 371 -5.01 -22.05 21.86
CA TYR A 371 -5.35 -21.61 23.20
C TYR A 371 -6.18 -22.70 23.88
N ASP A 372 -5.61 -23.31 24.92
CA ASP A 372 -6.32 -24.15 25.86
C ASP A 372 -6.97 -23.24 26.90
N GLN A 373 -8.30 -23.20 26.88
CA GLN A 373 -9.12 -22.36 27.74
C GLN A 373 -9.17 -22.85 29.19
N ASP A 374 -9.14 -24.17 29.39
CA ASP A 374 -9.19 -24.81 30.71
C ASP A 374 -7.86 -24.61 31.45
N ALA A 375 -6.76 -24.89 30.77
CA ALA A 375 -5.42 -24.72 31.33
C ALA A 375 -4.93 -23.26 31.29
N ARG A 376 -5.59 -22.40 30.49
CA ARG A 376 -5.15 -21.03 30.16
C ARG A 376 -3.72 -21.00 29.62
N LEU A 377 -3.44 -21.89 28.68
CA LEU A 377 -2.12 -22.06 28.08
C LEU A 377 -2.21 -21.89 26.56
N VAL A 378 -1.17 -21.27 25.98
CA VAL A 378 -1.02 -21.25 24.52
C VAL A 378 0.05 -22.26 24.13
N LEU A 379 -0.35 -23.32 23.44
CA LEU A 379 0.55 -24.41 23.05
C LEU A 379 0.88 -24.31 21.55
N PRO A 380 2.17 -24.40 21.17
CA PRO A 380 2.52 -24.49 19.75
C PRO A 380 2.07 -25.84 19.19
N ARG A 381 1.27 -25.83 18.12
CA ARG A 381 0.70 -27.04 17.52
C ARG A 381 1.35 -27.39 16.19
N ALA A 382 1.61 -26.41 15.32
CA ALA A 382 2.32 -26.65 14.05
C ALA A 382 3.39 -25.58 13.82
N ARG A 383 4.55 -26.00 13.29
CA ARG A 383 5.66 -25.10 12.96
C ARG A 383 6.12 -25.32 11.53
N LEU A 384 6.23 -24.23 10.79
CA LEU A 384 6.85 -24.25 9.47
C LEU A 384 8.38 -24.45 9.59
N PRO A 385 9.01 -25.04 8.57
CA PRO A 385 10.46 -25.06 8.47
C PRO A 385 11.09 -23.67 8.50
N ALA A 386 12.36 -23.60 8.93
CA ALA A 386 13.07 -22.35 9.02
C ALA A 386 13.14 -21.61 7.67
N GLY A 387 12.78 -20.33 7.68
CA GLY A 387 12.78 -19.47 6.50
C GLY A 387 11.55 -19.59 5.60
N GLU A 388 10.55 -20.38 5.97
CA GLU A 388 9.21 -20.37 5.37
C GLU A 388 8.30 -19.40 6.13
N VAL A 389 7.32 -18.84 5.42
CA VAL A 389 6.35 -17.87 5.93
C VAL A 389 4.95 -18.38 5.67
N LEU A 390 4.09 -18.28 6.67
CA LEU A 390 2.71 -18.71 6.57
C LEU A 390 1.88 -17.79 5.67
N THR A 391 1.07 -18.39 4.80
CA THR A 391 0.21 -17.69 3.82
C THR A 391 -1.20 -18.28 3.73
N GLY A 392 -1.51 -19.35 4.46
CA GLY A 392 -2.85 -19.89 4.57
C GLY A 392 -2.98 -20.92 5.70
N TYR A 393 -4.19 -21.00 6.24
CA TYR A 393 -4.59 -21.97 7.26
C TYR A 393 -6.06 -22.31 6.98
N GLY A 394 -6.40 -23.59 6.98
CA GLY A 394 -7.78 -24.05 6.81
C GLY A 394 -7.90 -25.55 7.08
N GLN A 395 -9.14 -26.04 7.10
CA GLN A 395 -9.44 -27.47 7.16
C GLN A 395 -9.76 -27.99 5.76
N ALA A 396 -9.39 -29.25 5.51
CA ALA A 396 -9.72 -30.01 4.32
C ALA A 396 -10.10 -31.42 4.77
N GLY A 397 -11.39 -31.71 4.84
CA GLY A 397 -11.90 -32.94 5.47
C GLY A 397 -11.40 -33.07 6.91
N ASP A 398 -10.87 -34.25 7.23
CA ASP A 398 -10.27 -34.56 8.55
C ASP A 398 -8.80 -34.09 8.67
N ALA A 399 -8.33 -33.25 7.74
CA ALA A 399 -6.97 -32.72 7.75
C ALA A 399 -6.95 -31.20 7.98
N VAL A 400 -5.94 -30.74 8.70
CA VAL A 400 -5.59 -29.31 8.78
C VAL A 400 -4.54 -29.01 7.73
N ALA A 401 -4.85 -28.05 6.87
CA ALA A 401 -4.00 -27.64 5.77
C ALA A 401 -3.31 -26.31 6.09
N LEU A 402 -1.99 -26.33 6.06
CA LEU A 402 -1.14 -25.19 6.35
C LEU A 402 -0.35 -24.80 5.10
N LEU A 403 -0.61 -23.61 4.57
CA LEU A 403 0.07 -23.11 3.38
C LEU A 403 1.17 -22.14 3.78
N SER A 404 2.38 -22.40 3.29
CA SER A 404 3.52 -21.48 3.37
C SER A 404 3.85 -20.87 2.01
N ASP A 405 4.83 -19.97 1.97
CA ASP A 405 5.40 -19.43 0.75
C ASP A 405 6.18 -20.45 -0.11
N ARG A 406 6.39 -21.69 0.38
CA ARG A 406 7.14 -22.74 -0.33
C ARG A 406 6.41 -24.06 -0.51
N ALA A 407 5.53 -24.42 0.40
CA ALA A 407 4.83 -25.71 0.40
C ALA A 407 3.48 -25.66 1.10
N LEU A 408 2.61 -26.59 0.74
CA LEU A 408 1.40 -26.95 1.44
C LEU A 408 1.64 -28.17 2.34
N TYR A 409 1.20 -28.10 3.59
CA TYR A 409 1.34 -29.16 4.59
C TYR A 409 -0.03 -29.65 5.04
N PHE A 410 -0.17 -30.95 5.21
CA PHE A 410 -1.36 -31.57 5.80
C PHE A 410 -1.02 -32.20 7.15
N TYR A 411 -1.84 -31.93 8.16
CA TYR A 411 -1.78 -32.48 9.51
C TYR A 411 -3.08 -33.21 9.82
N ASP A 412 -3.06 -34.20 10.72
CA ASP A 412 -4.30 -34.85 11.16
C ASP A 412 -5.06 -33.90 12.11
N ALA A 413 -6.31 -33.57 11.78
CA ALA A 413 -7.13 -32.70 12.63
C ALA A 413 -7.44 -33.34 13.99
N ARG A 414 -7.53 -34.67 14.06
CA ARG A 414 -7.80 -35.39 15.31
C ARG A 414 -6.65 -35.28 16.29
N GLU A 415 -5.42 -35.22 15.81
CA GLU A 415 -4.24 -34.98 16.66
C GLU A 415 -4.22 -33.53 17.17
N LEU A 416 -4.77 -32.57 16.42
CA LEU A 416 -4.93 -31.19 16.90
C LEU A 416 -5.90 -31.12 18.08
N GLU A 417 -6.98 -31.91 18.06
CA GLU A 417 -8.02 -31.93 19.10
C GLU A 417 -7.63 -32.74 20.34
N ASN A 418 -6.91 -33.86 20.17
CA ASN A 418 -6.73 -34.85 21.25
C ASN A 418 -5.31 -34.91 21.85
N ASP A 419 -4.34 -34.15 21.30
CA ASP A 419 -2.95 -34.11 21.77
C ASP A 419 -2.48 -32.67 22.01
N ASP A 420 -1.51 -32.50 22.89
CA ASP A 420 -0.85 -31.23 23.22
C ASP A 420 0.53 -31.08 22.54
N GLY A 421 1.07 -32.16 21.95
CA GLY A 421 2.39 -32.21 21.31
C GLY A 421 2.45 -31.64 19.88
N VAL A 422 3.56 -31.01 19.50
CA VAL A 422 3.73 -30.40 18.16
C VAL A 422 3.50 -31.43 17.04
N LEU A 423 2.51 -31.16 16.20
CA LEU A 423 2.08 -32.00 15.09
C LEU A 423 3.20 -32.18 14.07
N GLN A 424 3.27 -33.39 13.52
CA GLN A 424 4.14 -33.68 12.37
C GLN A 424 3.30 -33.65 11.09
N PRO A 425 3.80 -33.02 10.01
CA PRO A 425 3.07 -33.02 8.75
C PRO A 425 3.04 -34.45 8.20
N ARG A 426 1.83 -34.95 7.89
CA ARG A 426 1.66 -36.22 7.17
C ARG A 426 2.20 -36.12 5.76
N GLN A 427 1.89 -35.01 5.11
CA GLN A 427 2.26 -34.76 3.73
C GLN A 427 2.78 -33.34 3.58
N ARG A 428 3.76 -33.19 2.68
CA ARG A 428 4.33 -31.91 2.27
C ARG A 428 4.35 -31.84 0.76
N VAL A 429 3.64 -30.86 0.21
CA VAL A 429 3.55 -30.64 -1.23
C VAL A 429 4.24 -29.33 -1.60
N PRO A 430 5.40 -29.37 -2.29
CA PRO A 430 6.07 -28.15 -2.77
C PRO A 430 5.17 -27.35 -3.70
N LEU A 431 5.22 -26.01 -3.59
CA LEU A 431 4.48 -25.14 -4.49
C LEU A 431 5.10 -25.16 -5.90
N PRO A 432 4.28 -25.31 -6.97
CA PRO A 432 4.79 -25.30 -8.34
C PRO A 432 5.32 -23.95 -8.85
N GLY A 433 5.10 -22.86 -8.11
CA GLY A 433 5.43 -21.49 -8.48
C GLY A 433 5.37 -20.56 -7.28
N ALA A 434 5.59 -19.26 -7.52
CA ALA A 434 5.63 -18.27 -6.46
C ALA A 434 4.24 -17.99 -5.85
N VAL A 435 4.14 -18.03 -4.52
CA VAL A 435 2.86 -17.90 -3.78
C VAL A 435 2.15 -16.56 -4.04
N GLY A 436 2.86 -15.50 -4.43
CA GLY A 436 2.25 -14.20 -4.76
C GLY A 436 1.42 -14.22 -6.05
N ASP A 437 1.68 -15.18 -6.94
CA ASP A 437 0.92 -15.42 -8.18
C ASP A 437 -0.18 -16.48 -8.02
N LEU A 438 -0.22 -17.15 -6.86
CA LEU A 438 -1.23 -18.14 -6.52
C LEU A 438 -2.57 -17.45 -6.20
N GLN A 439 -3.61 -17.85 -6.94
CA GLN A 439 -4.97 -17.36 -6.75
C GLN A 439 -5.76 -18.26 -5.82
N ARG A 440 -5.68 -19.58 -6.01
CA ARG A 440 -6.38 -20.59 -5.22
C ARG A 440 -5.70 -21.95 -5.28
N ILE A 441 -5.97 -22.76 -4.27
CA ILE A 441 -5.69 -24.20 -4.18
C ILE A 441 -7.00 -24.91 -3.86
N ASP A 442 -7.33 -25.89 -4.67
CA ASP A 442 -8.44 -26.81 -4.42
C ASP A 442 -7.90 -28.20 -4.12
N ALA A 443 -8.45 -28.84 -3.10
CA ALA A 443 -8.06 -30.16 -2.66
C ALA A 443 -9.25 -31.12 -2.74
N MET A 444 -9.03 -32.26 -3.38
CA MET A 444 -9.97 -33.38 -3.44
C MET A 444 -9.33 -34.58 -2.77
N GLU A 445 -10.00 -35.10 -1.75
CA GLU A 445 -9.53 -36.29 -1.04
C GLU A 445 -9.66 -37.53 -1.94
N LEU A 446 -8.60 -38.34 -1.96
CA LEU A 446 -8.54 -39.65 -2.61
C LEU A 446 -8.43 -40.72 -1.53
N LEU A 447 -8.66 -41.99 -1.89
CA LEU A 447 -8.52 -43.11 -0.96
C LEU A 447 -7.11 -43.28 -0.40
N ASP A 448 -6.10 -42.80 -1.13
CA ASP A 448 -4.69 -42.95 -0.80
C ASP A 448 -3.93 -41.61 -0.78
N GLY A 449 -4.63 -40.49 -0.53
CA GLY A 449 -4.03 -39.17 -0.38
C GLY A 449 -4.88 -38.05 -0.97
N TRP A 450 -4.27 -37.13 -1.71
CA TRP A 450 -4.96 -35.95 -2.24
C TRP A 450 -4.66 -35.71 -3.71
N LEU A 451 -5.68 -35.23 -4.43
CA LEU A 451 -5.52 -34.53 -5.69
C LEU A 451 -5.65 -33.02 -5.46
N LEU A 452 -4.65 -32.27 -5.87
CA LEU A 452 -4.53 -30.84 -5.62
C LEU A 452 -4.48 -30.08 -6.94
N SER A 453 -5.24 -29.00 -7.03
CA SER A 453 -5.20 -28.06 -8.14
C SER A 453 -4.62 -26.73 -7.68
N PHE A 454 -3.49 -26.34 -8.25
CA PHE A 454 -2.89 -25.02 -8.05
C PHE A 454 -3.21 -24.11 -9.24
N ALA A 455 -3.85 -22.97 -8.99
CA ALA A 455 -4.15 -21.97 -10.01
C ALA A 455 -3.29 -20.72 -9.80
N PHE A 456 -2.31 -20.52 -10.68
CA PHE A 456 -1.40 -19.37 -10.69
C PHE A 456 -1.87 -18.33 -11.70
N VAL A 457 -2.99 -17.66 -11.40
CA VAL A 457 -3.60 -16.62 -12.26
C VAL A 457 -3.65 -15.25 -11.58
N ARG A 458 -3.09 -15.12 -10.37
CA ARG A 458 -3.21 -13.88 -9.62
C ARG A 458 -2.35 -12.79 -10.24
N SER A 459 -2.95 -11.62 -10.46
CA SER A 459 -2.27 -10.45 -11.08
C SER A 459 -1.77 -10.68 -12.50
N SER A 460 -2.14 -11.76 -13.19
CA SER A 460 -1.77 -12.01 -14.60
C SER A 460 -2.26 -10.91 -15.55
N TYR A 461 -3.35 -10.24 -15.18
CA TYR A 461 -3.92 -9.09 -15.89
C TYR A 461 -3.05 -7.82 -15.85
N ASN A 462 -1.97 -7.79 -15.06
CA ASN A 462 -1.05 -6.65 -15.00
C ASN A 462 0.44 -7.08 -15.10
N ALA A 463 1.33 -6.10 -15.19
CA ALA A 463 2.76 -6.33 -15.38
C ALA A 463 3.48 -7.00 -14.18
N GLU A 464 2.81 -7.18 -13.04
CA GLU A 464 3.43 -7.75 -11.84
C GLU A 464 3.31 -9.26 -11.74
N GLY A 465 2.26 -9.85 -12.35
CA GLY A 465 1.99 -11.28 -12.23
C GLY A 465 2.81 -12.13 -13.20
N ALA A 466 2.87 -13.42 -12.90
CA ALA A 466 3.41 -14.45 -13.78
C ALA A 466 2.57 -14.67 -15.06
N LEU A 467 3.06 -15.51 -15.97
CA LEU A 467 2.20 -16.08 -17.02
C LEU A 467 1.23 -17.06 -16.37
N PRO A 468 -0.08 -17.00 -16.69
CA PRO A 468 -1.08 -17.77 -15.98
C PRO A 468 -0.99 -19.26 -16.32
N PHE A 469 -1.04 -20.12 -15.32
CA PHE A 469 -1.08 -21.57 -15.50
C PHE A 469 -1.84 -22.28 -14.39
N GLN A 470 -2.27 -23.51 -14.67
CA GLN A 470 -2.83 -24.43 -13.69
C GLN A 470 -1.99 -25.70 -13.64
N GLN A 471 -1.76 -26.22 -12.44
CA GLN A 471 -1.06 -27.50 -12.25
C GLN A 471 -1.83 -28.41 -11.30
N ILE A 472 -2.09 -29.63 -11.74
CA ILE A 472 -2.70 -30.70 -10.96
C ILE A 472 -1.60 -31.62 -10.42
N VAL A 473 -1.63 -31.87 -9.12
CA VAL A 473 -0.64 -32.66 -8.40
C VAL A 473 -1.36 -33.71 -7.56
N ARG A 474 -0.88 -34.95 -7.61
CA ARG A 474 -1.28 -36.01 -6.66
C ARG A 474 -0.22 -36.09 -5.58
N VAL A 475 -0.65 -36.24 -4.33
CA VAL A 475 0.19 -36.66 -3.22
C VAL A 475 -0.41 -37.91 -2.62
N ASP A 476 0.39 -38.96 -2.48
CA ASP A 476 -0.05 -40.19 -1.84
C ASP A 476 0.17 -40.17 -0.32
N ASP A 477 -0.37 -41.15 0.41
CA ASP A 477 -0.19 -41.30 1.87
C ASP A 477 1.26 -41.51 2.30
N ALA A 478 2.14 -41.94 1.38
CA ALA A 478 3.58 -42.00 1.61
C ALA A 478 4.29 -40.65 1.42
N GLY A 479 3.54 -39.60 1.05
CA GLY A 479 4.04 -38.24 0.81
C GLY A 479 4.70 -38.06 -0.56
N ARG A 480 4.54 -39.02 -1.49
CA ARG A 480 5.11 -38.92 -2.83
C ARG A 480 4.28 -37.96 -3.68
N VAL A 481 4.93 -36.91 -4.14
CA VAL A 481 4.31 -35.88 -4.97
C VAL A 481 4.54 -36.18 -6.45
N GLN A 482 3.46 -36.28 -7.22
CA GLN A 482 3.50 -36.47 -8.67
C GLN A 482 2.69 -35.39 -9.38
N THR A 483 3.30 -34.71 -10.36
CA THR A 483 2.56 -33.85 -11.28
C THR A 483 1.73 -34.71 -12.22
N VAL A 484 0.41 -34.53 -12.17
CA VAL A 484 -0.56 -35.27 -12.99
C VAL A 484 -0.78 -34.55 -14.32
N ALA A 485 -0.97 -33.24 -14.25
CA ALA A 485 -1.22 -32.41 -15.41
C ALA A 485 -0.72 -30.99 -15.17
N ARG A 486 -0.34 -30.31 -16.25
CA ARG A 486 -0.07 -28.88 -16.27
C ARG A 486 -0.66 -28.32 -17.55
N ARG A 487 -1.36 -27.20 -17.45
CA ARG A 487 -1.85 -26.45 -18.60
C ARG A 487 -1.51 -24.98 -18.48
N ASP A 488 -1.13 -24.38 -19.60
CA ASP A 488 -1.04 -22.93 -19.72
C ASP A 488 -2.46 -22.37 -19.90
N VAL A 489 -2.74 -21.29 -19.18
CA VAL A 489 -4.03 -20.61 -19.21
C VAL A 489 -3.93 -19.46 -20.22
N VAL A 490 -4.96 -19.26 -21.02
CA VAL A 490 -5.02 -18.16 -21.99
C VAL A 490 -5.27 -16.86 -21.23
N ARG A 491 -4.54 -15.81 -21.61
CA ARG A 491 -4.74 -14.48 -21.02
C ARG A 491 -5.98 -13.85 -21.61
N ASP A 492 -6.88 -13.39 -20.74
CA ASP A 492 -8.10 -12.70 -21.19
C ASP A 492 -7.84 -11.23 -21.53
N TYR A 493 -6.72 -10.68 -21.04
CA TYR A 493 -6.33 -9.30 -21.26
C TYR A 493 -5.22 -9.20 -22.32
N PRO A 494 -5.32 -8.25 -23.28
CA PRO A 494 -4.28 -8.03 -24.26
C PRO A 494 -3.01 -7.47 -23.61
N ASP A 495 -1.85 -7.67 -24.26
CA ASP A 495 -0.55 -7.21 -23.74
C ASP A 495 -0.49 -5.69 -23.54
N THR A 496 -1.21 -4.92 -24.37
CA THR A 496 -1.33 -3.46 -24.20
C THR A 496 -2.03 -3.08 -22.89
N TRP A 497 -3.02 -3.86 -22.45
CA TRP A 497 -3.67 -3.66 -21.16
C TRP A 497 -2.78 -4.08 -20.01
N ARG A 498 -2.21 -5.29 -20.09
CA ARG A 498 -1.35 -5.85 -19.06
C ARG A 498 -0.17 -4.93 -18.69
N TYR A 499 0.47 -4.36 -19.71
CA TYR A 499 1.65 -3.51 -19.55
C TYR A 499 1.35 -2.01 -19.63
N GLN A 500 0.08 -1.59 -19.48
CA GLN A 500 -0.33 -0.18 -19.57
C GLN A 500 0.38 0.75 -18.58
N ASN A 501 0.76 0.22 -17.43
CA ASN A 501 1.50 0.98 -16.41
C ASN A 501 3.01 1.04 -16.69
N TRP A 502 3.53 0.19 -17.58
CA TRP A 502 4.95 0.05 -17.86
C TRP A 502 5.40 0.82 -19.10
N PHE A 503 4.75 0.60 -20.25
CA PHE A 503 5.23 1.16 -21.53
C PHE A 503 5.20 2.71 -21.62
N PRO A 504 4.34 3.46 -20.90
CA PRO A 504 4.40 4.92 -20.94
C PRO A 504 5.72 5.46 -20.41
N SER A 505 6.35 4.77 -19.45
CA SER A 505 7.67 5.10 -18.92
C SER A 505 8.22 3.94 -18.06
N PRO A 506 9.07 3.07 -18.64
CA PRO A 506 9.66 1.95 -17.90
C PRO A 506 10.48 2.36 -16.68
N VAL A 507 11.18 3.49 -16.78
CA VAL A 507 12.01 4.03 -15.69
C VAL A 507 11.14 4.54 -14.53
N VAL A 508 10.07 5.28 -14.83
CA VAL A 508 9.16 5.76 -13.79
C VAL A 508 8.44 4.59 -13.12
N TYR A 509 8.01 3.58 -13.88
CA TYR A 509 7.45 2.35 -13.34
C TYR A 509 8.40 1.67 -12.34
N MET A 510 9.68 1.51 -12.70
CA MET A 510 10.69 0.92 -11.81
C MET A 510 10.91 1.76 -10.54
N VAL A 511 11.03 3.08 -10.68
CA VAL A 511 11.20 3.98 -9.53
C VAL A 511 9.99 3.94 -8.61
N GLN A 512 8.77 3.93 -9.16
CA GLN A 512 7.54 3.79 -8.40
C GLN A 512 7.50 2.45 -7.65
N LYS A 513 7.92 1.36 -8.29
CA LYS A 513 8.00 0.04 -7.65
C LYS A 513 8.95 0.02 -6.46
N ILE A 514 10.15 0.57 -6.63
CA ILE A 514 11.14 0.68 -5.56
C ILE A 514 10.59 1.56 -4.43
N ALA A 515 9.97 2.69 -4.75
CA ALA A 515 9.40 3.59 -3.74
C ALA A 515 8.23 2.95 -2.98
N LYS A 516 7.41 2.14 -3.65
CA LYS A 516 6.28 1.43 -3.05
C LYS A 516 6.71 0.40 -2.01
N THR A 517 7.75 -0.38 -2.32
CA THR A 517 8.23 -1.48 -1.46
C THR A 517 9.36 -1.05 -0.52
N ALA A 518 9.83 0.19 -0.62
CA ALA A 518 10.83 0.75 0.28
C ALA A 518 10.33 0.68 1.72
N PHE A 519 11.15 0.11 2.60
CA PHE A 519 10.87 -0.02 4.03
C PHE A 519 9.65 -0.91 4.38
N ALA A 520 9.30 -1.87 3.52
CA ALA A 520 8.25 -2.85 3.81
C ALA A 520 8.65 -3.88 4.88
N ASP A 521 9.95 -3.99 5.21
CA ASP A 521 10.52 -4.85 6.25
C ASP A 521 9.85 -6.24 6.35
N GLY A 522 9.46 -6.67 7.56
CA GLY A 522 8.84 -7.98 7.81
C GLY A 522 7.45 -8.18 7.19
N MET A 523 6.87 -7.14 6.58
CA MET A 523 5.55 -7.14 5.93
C MET A 523 5.66 -7.12 4.40
N ALA A 524 6.85 -7.40 3.84
CA ALA A 524 7.06 -7.44 2.41
C ALA A 524 5.99 -8.31 1.71
N PRO A 525 5.45 -7.87 0.56
CA PRO A 525 4.44 -8.61 -0.16
C PRO A 525 4.98 -9.97 -0.59
N LEU A 526 4.06 -10.93 -0.72
CA LEU A 526 4.38 -12.24 -1.23
C LEU A 526 5.13 -12.16 -2.56
N ARG A 527 6.19 -12.96 -2.68
CA ARG A 527 7.01 -13.02 -3.88
C ARG A 527 6.15 -13.37 -5.08
N LYS A 528 6.26 -12.56 -6.13
CA LYS A 528 5.73 -12.82 -7.47
C LYS A 528 6.88 -13.11 -8.43
N GLU A 529 6.57 -13.70 -9.57
CA GLU A 529 7.48 -13.96 -10.69
C GLU A 529 6.97 -13.27 -11.96
N PRO A 530 7.20 -11.94 -12.09
CA PRO A 530 6.69 -11.17 -13.21
C PRO A 530 7.13 -11.76 -14.55
N ALA A 531 6.19 -11.89 -15.49
CA ALA A 531 6.50 -12.34 -16.83
C ALA A 531 7.45 -11.35 -17.55
N PRO A 532 8.33 -11.84 -18.45
CA PRO A 532 9.15 -10.96 -19.28
C PRO A 532 8.26 -10.11 -20.19
N VAL A 533 8.57 -8.81 -20.29
CA VAL A 533 7.83 -7.88 -21.16
C VAL A 533 7.97 -8.32 -22.62
N PRO A 534 6.87 -8.54 -23.38
CA PRO A 534 6.94 -8.95 -24.78
C PRO A 534 7.65 -7.93 -25.68
N ARG A 535 8.35 -8.40 -26.72
CA ARG A 535 9.05 -7.54 -27.69
C ARG A 535 8.18 -6.44 -28.30
N PRO A 536 6.91 -6.68 -28.70
CA PRO A 536 6.06 -5.60 -29.23
C PRO A 536 5.85 -4.46 -28.25
N ILE A 537 5.72 -4.76 -26.95
CA ILE A 537 5.55 -3.76 -25.89
C ILE A 537 6.86 -3.00 -25.62
N GLN A 538 8.02 -3.68 -25.68
CA GLN A 538 9.32 -3.03 -25.60
C GLN A 538 9.53 -2.05 -26.78
N ILE A 539 9.17 -2.46 -28.00
CA ILE A 539 9.21 -1.61 -29.20
C ILE A 539 8.28 -0.41 -29.03
N LEU A 540 7.04 -0.62 -28.55
CA LEU A 540 6.09 0.46 -28.28
C LEU A 540 6.67 1.48 -27.29
N ALA A 541 7.26 1.03 -26.18
CA ALA A 541 7.93 1.91 -25.23
C ALA A 541 9.09 2.68 -25.88
N GLY A 542 9.93 2.01 -26.68
CA GLY A 542 11.03 2.64 -27.42
C GLY A 542 10.57 3.70 -28.42
N VAL A 543 9.46 3.44 -29.14
CA VAL A 543 8.84 4.41 -30.04
C VAL A 543 8.33 5.62 -29.26
N LEU A 544 7.65 5.41 -28.13
CA LEU A 544 7.17 6.51 -27.28
C LEU A 544 8.32 7.35 -26.71
N MET A 545 9.44 6.72 -26.33
CA MET A 545 10.65 7.41 -25.89
C MET A 545 11.25 8.27 -27.01
N LEU A 546 11.33 7.74 -28.23
CA LEU A 546 11.82 8.49 -29.41
C LEU A 546 10.90 9.66 -29.75
N LEU A 547 9.58 9.43 -29.82
CA LEU A 547 8.60 10.48 -30.06
C LEU A 547 8.64 11.57 -28.98
N SER A 548 8.86 11.18 -27.72
CA SER A 548 9.03 12.11 -26.60
C SER A 548 10.28 12.98 -26.77
N ALA A 549 11.39 12.41 -27.22
CA ALA A 549 12.63 13.14 -27.50
C ALA A 549 12.47 14.12 -28.68
N ILE A 550 11.82 13.69 -29.77
CA ILE A 550 11.51 14.54 -30.93
C ILE A 550 10.59 15.69 -30.51
N GLY A 551 9.53 15.38 -29.76
CA GLY A 551 8.59 16.36 -29.22
C GLY A 551 9.28 17.36 -28.28
N ALA A 552 10.23 16.90 -27.47
CA ALA A 552 11.05 17.75 -26.61
C ALA A 552 11.95 18.66 -27.44
N TRP A 553 12.65 18.14 -28.44
CA TRP A 553 13.50 18.93 -29.35
C TRP A 553 12.73 20.05 -30.06
N TRP A 554 11.52 19.75 -30.53
CA TRP A 554 10.62 20.74 -31.10
C TRP A 554 10.17 21.78 -30.05
N ARG A 555 9.77 21.32 -28.86
CA ARG A 555 9.25 22.18 -27.80
C ARG A 555 10.30 23.12 -27.23
N VAL A 556 11.51 22.63 -26.92
CA VAL A 556 12.55 23.43 -26.26
C VAL A 556 13.02 24.61 -27.10
N ARG A 557 12.91 24.52 -28.44
CA ARG A 557 13.19 25.63 -29.36
C ARG A 557 12.26 26.83 -29.17
N GLN A 558 11.05 26.58 -28.67
CA GLN A 558 10.04 27.60 -28.40
C GLN A 558 10.10 28.17 -26.98
N THR A 559 11.12 27.78 -26.20
CA THR A 559 11.30 28.20 -24.81
C THR A 559 12.58 29.01 -24.62
N ALA A 560 12.62 29.81 -23.56
CA ALA A 560 13.79 30.61 -23.18
C ALA A 560 14.90 29.80 -22.43
N LEU A 561 14.94 28.47 -22.60
CA LEU A 561 15.93 27.61 -21.97
C LEU A 561 17.33 27.79 -22.56
N SER A 562 18.37 27.70 -21.72
CA SER A 562 19.77 27.69 -22.16
C SER A 562 20.09 26.42 -22.96
N PRO A 563 21.12 26.43 -23.84
CA PRO A 563 21.47 25.26 -24.66
C PRO A 563 21.67 23.98 -23.85
N ALA A 564 22.38 24.07 -22.72
CA ALA A 564 22.57 22.93 -21.81
C ALA A 564 21.25 22.40 -21.23
N ALA A 565 20.35 23.30 -20.82
CA ALA A 565 19.04 22.90 -20.32
C ALA A 565 18.16 22.26 -21.41
N ARG A 566 18.26 22.73 -22.66
CA ARG A 566 17.55 22.13 -23.80
C ARG A 566 18.00 20.69 -24.04
N ILE A 567 19.32 20.44 -24.06
CA ILE A 567 19.89 19.10 -24.21
C ILE A 567 19.46 18.20 -23.05
N ALA A 568 19.56 18.70 -21.81
CA ALA A 568 19.13 17.96 -20.62
C ALA A 568 17.66 17.52 -20.72
N TRP A 569 16.75 18.41 -21.13
CA TRP A 569 15.34 18.06 -21.31
C TRP A 569 15.09 17.05 -22.42
N ILE A 570 15.82 17.12 -23.55
CA ILE A 570 15.74 16.10 -24.60
C ILE A 570 16.17 14.74 -24.07
N VAL A 571 17.29 14.67 -23.33
CA VAL A 571 17.79 13.44 -22.72
C VAL A 571 16.80 12.88 -21.70
N VAL A 572 16.25 13.74 -20.84
CA VAL A 572 15.24 13.35 -19.85
C VAL A 572 13.98 12.81 -20.53
N CYS A 573 13.51 13.42 -21.63
CA CYS A 573 12.37 12.92 -22.39
C CYS A 573 12.67 11.60 -23.13
N ALA A 574 13.91 11.43 -23.60
CA ALA A 574 14.33 10.15 -24.18
C ALA A 574 14.38 9.03 -23.13
N ALA A 575 14.78 9.32 -21.89
CA ALA A 575 14.89 8.32 -20.82
C ALA A 575 13.56 8.05 -20.10
N LEU A 576 12.78 9.09 -19.80
CA LEU A 576 11.55 9.00 -19.01
C LEU A 576 10.29 9.03 -19.87
N SER A 577 10.41 9.15 -21.20
CA SER A 577 9.31 9.05 -22.16
C SER A 577 8.21 10.12 -21.95
N VAL A 578 6.95 9.77 -22.24
CA VAL A 578 5.79 10.66 -22.31
C VAL A 578 5.60 11.50 -21.04
N PRO A 579 5.71 10.95 -19.80
CA PRO A 579 5.61 11.75 -18.58
C PRO A 579 6.58 12.94 -18.52
N ALA A 580 7.81 12.78 -19.04
CA ALA A 580 8.78 13.87 -19.08
C ALA A 580 8.46 14.92 -20.12
N LEU A 581 7.93 14.53 -21.29
CA LEU A 581 7.46 15.49 -22.29
C LEU A 581 6.29 16.34 -21.75
N MET A 582 5.33 15.70 -21.08
CA MET A 582 4.21 16.38 -20.42
C MET A 582 4.71 17.35 -19.33
N THR A 583 5.69 16.91 -18.54
CA THR A 583 6.34 17.76 -17.50
C THR A 583 7.01 18.99 -18.13
N LEU A 584 7.77 18.82 -19.22
CA LEU A 584 8.40 19.92 -19.95
C LEU A 584 7.36 20.95 -20.42
N TRP A 585 6.23 20.48 -20.94
CA TRP A 585 5.14 21.33 -21.42
C TRP A 585 4.47 22.14 -20.31
N LEU A 586 4.27 21.52 -19.14
CA LEU A 586 3.66 22.17 -17.98
C LEU A 586 4.61 23.17 -17.32
N LEU A 587 5.90 22.83 -17.23
CA LEU A 587 6.89 23.63 -16.50
C LEU A 587 7.39 24.84 -17.30
N TYR A 588 7.48 24.73 -18.63
CA TYR A 588 7.99 25.79 -19.50
C TYR A 588 6.97 26.17 -20.58
N PRO A 589 6.21 27.28 -20.39
CA PRO A 589 5.31 27.81 -21.40
C PRO A 589 6.08 28.30 -22.64
N LYS A 590 5.34 28.50 -23.74
CA LYS A 590 5.90 29.07 -24.97
C LYS A 590 6.41 30.49 -24.66
N ARG A 591 7.56 30.85 -25.23
CA ARG A 591 8.09 32.21 -25.13
C ARG A 591 7.04 33.21 -25.64
N GLU A 592 6.75 34.23 -24.84
CA GLU A 592 5.98 35.38 -25.31
C GLU A 592 6.81 36.10 -26.37
N THR A 593 6.27 36.12 -27.59
CA THR A 593 6.75 36.98 -28.67
C THR A 593 5.99 38.29 -28.53
N VAL A 594 6.69 39.35 -28.12
CA VAL A 594 6.16 40.70 -28.27
C VAL A 594 6.19 40.99 -29.76
N ASP A 595 5.03 41.30 -30.36
CA ASP A 595 5.01 41.79 -31.74
C ASP A 595 5.74 43.14 -31.76
N ASP A 596 6.89 43.18 -32.42
CA ASP A 596 7.69 44.40 -32.60
C ASP A 596 6.89 45.53 -33.28
N ALA A 597 5.75 45.21 -33.90
CA ALA A 597 4.85 46.16 -34.56
C ALA A 597 4.21 47.21 -33.61
N VAL A 598 4.21 47.01 -32.29
CA VAL A 598 3.64 47.98 -31.33
C VAL A 598 4.68 48.97 -30.80
N VAL A 599 5.98 48.67 -30.92
CA VAL A 599 7.05 49.56 -30.41
C VAL A 599 7.41 50.67 -31.40
N ASP A 600 7.15 50.49 -32.69
CA ASP A 600 7.43 51.49 -33.74
C ASP A 600 6.32 52.55 -33.92
N ALA A 601 5.21 52.48 -33.17
CA ALA A 601 4.02 53.33 -33.38
C ALA A 601 3.91 54.57 -32.46
N LEU A 602 5.01 55.07 -31.90
CA LEU A 602 5.06 56.42 -31.33
C LEU A 602 6.31 57.16 -31.82
N PRO A 603 6.25 57.83 -32.98
CA PRO A 603 7.19 58.91 -33.23
C PRO A 603 7.00 59.97 -32.14
N ALA A 604 8.09 60.26 -31.44
CA ALA A 604 8.16 61.40 -30.53
C ALA A 604 7.94 62.69 -31.33
N THR A 605 6.73 63.23 -31.29
CA THR A 605 6.48 64.61 -31.72
C THR A 605 6.47 65.52 -30.49
N ALA A 606 7.55 66.29 -30.41
CA ALA A 606 7.78 67.61 -29.81
C ALA A 606 6.77 68.16 -28.81
#